data_AF-A0AA90ZM02-F1
#
_entry.id   AF-A0AA90ZM02-F1
#
_cell.length_a   1.000
_cell.length_b   1.000
_cell.length_c   1.000
_cell.angle_alpha   90.00
_cell.angle_beta   90.00
_cell.angle_gamma   90.00
#
_symmetry.space_group_name_H-M   'P 1'
#
loop_
_entity.id
_entity.type
_entity.pdbx_description
1 polymer ?
#
loop_
_entity_poly.entity_id
_entity_poly.type
_entity_poly.pdbx_seq_one_letter_code
_entity_poly.pdbx_strand_id
1 'polypeptide(L)'
;ADKAEVDPLKKAQQEVEELKKALLYKTAEFENYRKRTMKEKTDLILNGGEKTISAILPILDDFERALADKSEDPKAIKEGVQMIFNKFIKTLEGLGVKKIETADKDFDVDFHEAIAMVPGMGDDKKGKVIDCVQTGYTLNDKVIRHAKVAVGQ
;
A
#
# COMPACT_ATOMS: atom_id res chain seq x y z
N ALA A 1 -20.54 71.85 5.92
CA ALA A 1 -20.66 70.42 6.27
C ALA A 1 -19.25 69.87 6.35
N ASP A 2 -18.60 70.12 7.49
CA ASP A 2 -17.19 69.78 7.68
C ASP A 2 -17.07 68.29 7.95
N LYS A 3 -16.45 67.58 7.01
CA LYS A 3 -15.89 66.26 7.27
C LYS A 3 -14.71 66.49 8.23
N ALA A 4 -14.91 66.25 9.52
CA ALA A 4 -13.82 66.21 10.48
C ALA A 4 -12.78 65.19 9.98
N GLU A 5 -11.61 65.70 9.61
CA GLU A 5 -10.48 64.90 9.17
C GLU A 5 -10.03 64.05 10.35
N VAL A 6 -10.23 62.73 10.26
CA VAL A 6 -9.90 61.81 11.35
C VAL A 6 -8.40 61.87 11.59
N ASP A 7 -7.99 62.16 12.82
CA ASP A 7 -6.59 62.18 13.27
C ASP A 7 -5.85 60.92 12.73
N PRO A 8 -4.80 61.10 11.91
CA PRO A 8 -4.05 59.99 11.32
C PRO A 8 -3.55 58.97 12.35
N LEU A 9 -3.21 59.43 13.57
CA LEU A 9 -2.76 58.55 14.65
C LEU A 9 -3.90 57.66 15.15
N LYS A 10 -5.11 58.21 15.31
CA LYS A 10 -6.29 57.43 15.71
C LYS A 10 -6.70 56.43 14.64
N LYS A 11 -6.65 56.82 13.37
CA LYS A 11 -6.95 55.92 12.24
C LYS A 11 -5.97 54.74 12.19
N ALA A 12 -4.67 55.00 12.35
CA ALA A 12 -3.65 53.95 12.39
C ALA A 12 -3.83 53.01 13.61
N GLN A 13 -4.20 53.54 14.78
CA GLN A 13 -4.49 52.73 15.97
C GLN A 13 -5.69 51.79 15.76
N GLN A 14 -6.76 52.28 15.13
CA GLN A 14 -7.94 51.48 14.79
C GLN A 14 -7.59 50.36 13.79
N GLU A 15 -6.84 50.68 12.74
CA GLU A 15 -6.40 49.69 11.74
C GLU A 15 -5.50 48.62 12.38
N VAL A 16 -4.60 49.00 13.30
CA VAL A 16 -3.79 48.06 14.06
C VAL A 16 -4.64 47.15 14.95
N GLU A 17 -5.69 47.66 15.59
CA GLU A 17 -6.61 46.83 16.38
C GLU A 17 -7.40 45.85 15.50
N GLU A 18 -7.91 46.30 14.35
CA GLU A 18 -8.59 45.45 13.39
C GLU A 18 -7.68 44.33 12.86
N LEU A 19 -6.44 44.67 12.50
CA LEU A 19 -5.43 43.70 12.05
C LEU A 19 -5.06 42.71 13.16
N LYS A 20 -4.89 43.15 14.41
CA LYS A 20 -4.63 42.26 15.55
C LYS A 20 -5.79 41.29 15.79
N LYS A 21 -7.02 41.77 15.69
CA LYS A 21 -8.22 40.94 15.82
C LYS A 21 -8.31 39.92 14.69
N ALA A 22 -8.03 40.35 13.45
CA ALA A 22 -7.99 39.46 12.29
C ALA A 22 -6.88 38.41 12.43
N LEU A 23 -5.69 38.80 12.90
CA LEU A 23 -4.57 37.90 13.14
C LEU A 23 -4.91 36.85 14.20
N LEU A 24 -5.50 37.27 15.32
CA LEU A 24 -5.92 36.35 16.39
C LEU A 24 -6.93 35.33 15.86
N TYR A 25 -7.94 35.80 15.11
CA TYR A 25 -8.92 34.92 14.49
C TYR A 25 -8.27 33.92 13.52
N LYS A 26 -7.40 34.39 12.63
CA LYS A 26 -6.66 33.53 11.69
C LYS A 26 -5.76 32.52 12.39
N THR A 27 -5.14 32.92 13.49
CA THR A 27 -4.31 32.03 14.32
C THR A 27 -5.16 30.91 14.92
N ALA A 28 -6.34 31.25 15.47
CA ALA A 28 -7.28 30.26 15.98
C ALA A 28 -7.82 29.32 14.88
N GLU A 29 -8.16 29.84 13.70
CA GLU A 29 -8.54 29.01 12.55
C GLU A 29 -7.42 28.05 12.14
N PHE A 30 -6.17 28.53 12.10
CA PHE A 30 -5.01 27.73 11.75
C PHE A 30 -4.73 26.62 12.77
N GLU A 31 -4.84 26.91 14.07
CA GLU A 31 -4.68 25.90 15.12
C GLU A 31 -5.76 24.82 15.03
N ASN A 32 -7.01 25.21 14.80
CA ASN A 32 -8.13 24.29 14.60
C ASN A 32 -7.93 23.42 13.35
N TYR A 33 -7.50 24.02 12.24
CA TYR A 33 -7.15 23.30 11.02
C TYR A 33 -6.04 22.29 11.29
N ARG A 34 -4.94 22.70 11.93
CA ARG A 34 -3.80 21.84 12.26
C ARG A 34 -4.25 20.65 13.12
N LYS A 35 -5.08 20.89 14.14
CA LYS A 35 -5.62 19.84 15.01
C LYS A 35 -6.50 18.85 14.22
N ARG A 36 -7.37 19.35 13.34
CA ARG A 36 -8.21 18.52 12.47
C ARG A 36 -7.36 17.67 11.51
N THR A 37 -6.40 18.28 10.82
CA THR A 37 -5.51 17.58 9.89
C THR A 37 -4.67 16.50 10.57
N MET A 38 -4.18 16.76 11.80
CA MET A 38 -3.48 15.72 12.57
C MET A 38 -4.39 14.55 12.94
N LYS A 39 -5.66 14.83 13.27
CA LYS A 39 -6.65 13.79 13.54
C LYS A 39 -6.93 12.97 12.28
N GLU A 40 -7.24 13.61 11.15
CA GLU A 40 -7.49 12.93 9.87
C GLU A 40 -6.29 12.07 9.44
N LYS A 41 -5.06 12.57 9.61
CA LYS A 41 -3.85 11.79 9.32
C LYS A 41 -3.73 10.57 10.24
N THR A 42 -4.06 10.72 11.52
CA THR A 42 -4.08 9.60 12.47
C THR A 42 -5.12 8.56 12.05
N ASP A 43 -6.32 9.01 11.69
CA ASP A 43 -7.41 8.14 11.26
C ASP A 43 -7.04 7.41 9.95
N LEU A 44 -6.38 8.09 9.00
CA LEU A 44 -5.87 7.45 7.78
C LEU A 44 -4.81 6.39 8.06
N ILE A 45 -3.94 6.60 9.05
CA ILE A 45 -2.93 5.59 9.43
C ILE A 45 -3.61 4.41 10.12
N LEU A 46 -4.53 4.68 11.05
CA LEU A 46 -5.22 3.65 11.82
C LEU A 46 -6.11 2.78 10.91
N ASN A 47 -6.82 3.40 9.96
CA ASN A 47 -7.79 2.74 9.09
C ASN A 47 -7.21 2.39 7.71
N GLY A 48 -5.94 2.72 7.43
CA GLY A 48 -5.31 2.46 6.13
C GLY A 48 -5.28 0.98 5.73
N GLY A 49 -5.32 0.08 6.71
CA GLY A 49 -5.41 -1.37 6.50
C GLY A 49 -6.83 -1.93 6.39
N GLU A 50 -7.87 -1.14 6.70
CA GLU A 50 -9.25 -1.61 6.83
C GLU A 50 -9.73 -2.28 5.54
N LYS A 51 -9.59 -1.61 4.40
CA LYS A 51 -9.98 -2.15 3.08
C LYS A 51 -9.32 -3.50 2.79
N THR A 52 -8.04 -3.64 3.13
CA THR A 52 -7.27 -4.87 2.91
C THR A 52 -7.78 -5.99 3.81
N ILE A 53 -7.98 -5.72 5.10
CA ILE A 53 -8.49 -6.70 6.06
C ILE A 53 -9.88 -7.14 5.66
N SER A 54 -10.79 -6.20 5.37
CA SER A 54 -12.16 -6.50 4.95
C SER A 54 -12.22 -7.36 3.68
N ALA A 55 -11.29 -7.16 2.74
CA ALA A 55 -11.20 -7.99 1.53
C ALA A 55 -10.68 -9.41 1.81
N ILE A 56 -9.88 -9.60 2.86
CA ILE A 56 -9.30 -10.89 3.26
C ILE A 56 -10.28 -11.71 4.10
N LEU A 57 -11.15 -11.09 4.92
CA LEU A 57 -12.10 -11.80 5.80
C LEU A 57 -12.90 -12.92 5.09
N PRO A 58 -13.47 -12.71 3.88
CA PRO A 58 -14.18 -13.78 3.19
C PRO A 58 -13.33 -15.00 2.82
N ILE A 59 -12.00 -14.88 2.78
CA ILE A 59 -11.09 -16.03 2.58
C ILE A 59 -10.90 -16.78 3.89
N LEU A 60 -10.82 -16.06 5.02
CA LEU A 60 -10.79 -16.66 6.34
C LEU A 60 -12.08 -17.47 6.59
N ASP A 61 -13.24 -16.90 6.27
CA ASP A 61 -14.53 -17.61 6.36
C ASP A 61 -14.55 -18.92 5.54
N ASP A 62 -13.89 -18.91 4.37
CA ASP A 62 -13.78 -20.10 3.53
C ASP A 62 -12.83 -21.14 4.14
N PHE A 63 -11.73 -20.71 4.77
CA PHE A 63 -10.85 -21.59 5.54
C PHE A 63 -11.56 -22.21 6.74
N GLU A 64 -12.30 -21.42 7.52
CA GLU A 64 -13.10 -21.92 8.64
C GLU A 64 -14.10 -22.98 8.18
N ARG A 65 -14.78 -22.73 7.06
CA ARG A 65 -15.69 -23.72 6.44
C ARG A 65 -14.96 -24.98 6.00
N ALA A 66 -13.77 -24.87 5.40
CA ALA A 66 -12.98 -26.03 4.99
C ALA A 66 -12.46 -26.83 6.19
N LEU A 67 -12.11 -26.18 7.29
CA LEU A 67 -11.67 -26.84 8.52
C LEU A 67 -12.81 -27.52 9.28
N ALA A 68 -14.04 -27.03 9.12
CA ALA A 68 -15.24 -27.66 9.69
C ALA A 68 -15.76 -28.84 8.85
N ASP A 69 -15.30 -28.98 7.61
CA ASP A 69 -15.64 -30.12 6.75
C ASP A 69 -15.04 -31.42 7.33
N LYS A 70 -15.85 -32.47 7.34
CA LYS A 70 -15.48 -33.80 7.85
C LYS A 70 -15.20 -34.79 6.72
N SER A 71 -15.17 -34.32 5.47
CA SER A 71 -14.77 -35.14 4.34
C SER A 71 -13.37 -35.71 4.55
N GLU A 72 -13.23 -37.02 4.39
CA GLU A 72 -11.92 -37.70 4.39
C GLU A 72 -11.40 -37.94 2.97
N ASP A 73 -12.15 -37.51 1.93
CA ASP A 73 -11.72 -37.66 0.54
C ASP A 73 -10.58 -36.67 0.22
N PRO A 74 -9.35 -37.16 -0.02
CA PRO A 74 -8.21 -36.29 -0.31
C PRO A 74 -8.42 -35.43 -1.56
N LYS A 75 -9.22 -35.89 -2.52
CA LYS A 75 -9.50 -35.15 -3.74
C LYS A 75 -10.40 -33.95 -3.45
N ALA A 76 -11.51 -34.17 -2.74
CA ALA A 76 -12.41 -33.10 -2.31
C ALA A 76 -11.68 -32.05 -1.46
N ILE A 77 -10.84 -32.48 -0.51
CA ILE A 77 -10.03 -31.57 0.33
C ILE A 77 -9.09 -30.73 -0.54
N LYS A 78 -8.37 -31.35 -1.48
CA LYS A 78 -7.43 -30.65 -2.37
C LYS A 78 -8.16 -29.63 -3.25
N GLU A 79 -9.32 -29.99 -3.79
CA GLU A 79 -10.15 -29.08 -4.61
C GLU A 79 -10.64 -27.89 -3.78
N GLY A 80 -11.13 -28.12 -2.56
CA GLY A 80 -11.56 -27.07 -1.64
C GLY A 80 -10.43 -26.08 -1.32
N VAL A 81 -9.26 -26.59 -0.95
CA VAL A 81 -8.07 -25.75 -0.68
C VAL A 81 -7.65 -24.97 -1.93
N GLN A 82 -7.68 -25.60 -3.11
CA GLN A 82 -7.35 -24.92 -4.36
C GLN A 82 -8.33 -23.78 -4.69
N MET A 83 -9.63 -23.95 -4.38
CA MET A 83 -10.62 -22.88 -4.55
C MET A 83 -10.34 -21.69 -3.65
N ILE A 84 -10.00 -21.94 -2.38
CA ILE A 84 -9.64 -20.88 -1.42
C ILE A 84 -8.38 -20.15 -1.88
N PHE A 85 -7.36 -20.89 -2.31
CA PHE A 85 -6.13 -20.32 -2.86
C PHE A 85 -6.41 -19.42 -4.07
N ASN A 86 -7.20 -19.89 -5.03
CA ASN A 86 -7.56 -19.12 -6.21
C ASN A 86 -8.35 -17.85 -5.87
N LYS A 87 -9.26 -17.92 -4.88
CA LYS A 87 -9.96 -16.74 -4.36
C LYS A 87 -8.98 -15.75 -3.75
N PHE A 88 -8.02 -16.23 -2.95
CA PHE A 88 -7.04 -15.37 -2.32
C PHE A 88 -6.17 -14.62 -3.33
N ILE A 89 -5.67 -15.31 -4.36
CA ILE A 89 -4.90 -14.69 -5.44
C ILE A 89 -5.72 -13.59 -6.14
N LYS A 90 -6.97 -13.87 -6.52
CA LYS A 90 -7.85 -12.87 -7.15
C LYS A 90 -8.13 -11.67 -6.25
N THR A 91 -8.31 -11.89 -4.95
CA THR A 91 -8.49 -10.80 -3.98
C THR A 91 -7.24 -9.92 -3.91
N LEU A 92 -6.05 -10.53 -3.86
CA LEU A 92 -4.78 -9.80 -3.86
C LEU A 92 -4.58 -8.99 -5.15
N GLU A 93 -4.89 -9.58 -6.31
CA GLU A 93 -4.86 -8.87 -7.60
C GLU A 93 -5.79 -7.65 -7.62
N GLY A 94 -7.01 -7.79 -7.07
CA GLY A 94 -7.96 -6.68 -6.93
C GLY A 94 -7.49 -5.58 -5.97
N LEU A 95 -6.60 -5.90 -5.02
CA LEU A 95 -5.92 -4.94 -4.14
C LEU A 95 -4.65 -4.35 -4.78
N GLY A 96 -4.32 -4.73 -6.03
CA GLY A 96 -3.18 -4.24 -6.78
C GLY A 96 -1.90 -5.06 -6.60
N VAL A 97 -1.97 -6.20 -5.90
CA VAL A 97 -0.83 -7.10 -5.72
C VAL A 97 -0.68 -8.00 -6.95
N LYS A 98 0.49 -8.00 -7.59
CA LYS A 98 0.78 -8.85 -8.75
C LYS A 98 2.02 -9.70 -8.53
N LYS A 99 1.97 -10.95 -9.00
CA LYS A 99 3.12 -11.84 -9.03
C LYS A 99 4.17 -11.31 -10.00
N ILE A 100 5.44 -11.31 -9.58
CA ILE A 100 6.56 -11.07 -10.49
C ILE A 100 6.77 -12.33 -11.31
N GLU A 101 6.67 -12.20 -12.64
CA GLU A 101 6.95 -13.29 -13.57
C GLU A 101 8.45 -13.52 -13.69
N THR A 102 8.87 -14.75 -13.49
CA THR A 102 10.29 -15.14 -13.46
C THR A 102 10.65 -16.21 -14.48
N ALA A 103 9.67 -16.97 -14.99
CA ALA A 103 9.92 -18.03 -15.94
C ALA A 103 10.46 -17.47 -17.27
N ASP A 104 11.62 -17.98 -17.70
CA ASP A 104 12.32 -17.60 -18.93
C ASP A 104 12.63 -16.09 -19.08
N LYS A 105 12.62 -15.35 -17.96
CA LYS A 105 13.00 -13.93 -17.94
C LYS A 105 14.49 -13.76 -17.70
N ASP A 106 15.02 -12.64 -18.19
CA ASP A 106 16.35 -12.19 -17.81
C ASP A 106 16.36 -11.77 -16.34
N PHE A 107 17.50 -11.99 -15.68
CA PHE A 107 17.70 -11.48 -14.33
C PHE A 107 17.67 -9.95 -14.33
N ASP A 108 17.03 -9.38 -13.32
CA ASP A 108 16.81 -7.94 -13.19
C ASP A 108 16.82 -7.59 -11.70
N VAL A 109 17.77 -6.77 -11.29
CA VAL A 109 17.97 -6.39 -9.88
C VAL A 109 16.80 -5.58 -9.30
N ASP A 110 16.00 -4.94 -10.15
CA ASP A 110 14.83 -4.18 -9.70
C ASP A 110 13.69 -5.11 -9.25
N PHE A 111 13.65 -6.35 -9.74
CA PHE A 111 12.58 -7.31 -9.46
C PHE A 111 13.05 -8.59 -8.77
N HIS A 112 14.33 -8.91 -8.86
CA HIS A 112 14.90 -10.21 -8.51
C HIS A 112 16.06 -10.10 -7.52
N GLU A 113 16.12 -11.06 -6.60
CA GLU A 113 17.23 -11.32 -5.69
C GLU A 113 17.90 -12.63 -6.12
N ALA A 114 19.10 -12.57 -6.72
CA ALA A 114 19.85 -13.77 -7.10
C ALA A 114 20.43 -14.43 -5.85
N ILE A 115 19.97 -15.65 -5.54
CA ILE A 115 20.43 -16.41 -4.37
C ILE A 115 21.35 -17.58 -4.72
N ALA A 116 21.40 -17.95 -6.00
CA ALA A 116 22.26 -19.01 -6.51
C ALA A 116 22.63 -18.75 -7.97
N MET A 117 23.82 -19.21 -8.37
CA MET A 117 24.25 -19.27 -9.76
C MET A 117 24.32 -20.74 -10.18
N VAL A 118 23.77 -21.06 -11.36
CA VAL A 118 23.71 -22.44 -11.88
C VAL A 118 24.64 -22.56 -13.09
N PRO A 119 25.77 -23.27 -12.98
CA PRO A 119 26.71 -23.46 -14.09
C PRO A 119 26.21 -24.50 -15.10
N GLY A 120 26.75 -24.44 -16.33
CA GLY A 120 26.59 -25.51 -17.32
C GLY A 120 25.24 -25.56 -18.04
N MET A 121 24.49 -24.45 -18.05
CA MET A 121 23.17 -24.36 -18.68
C MET A 121 23.20 -23.98 -20.18
N GLY A 122 24.37 -23.68 -20.73
CA GLY A 122 24.52 -23.17 -22.10
C GLY A 122 24.47 -21.64 -22.19
N ASP A 123 25.03 -21.08 -23.27
CA ASP A 123 25.13 -19.63 -23.48
C ASP A 123 23.76 -18.94 -23.57
N ASP A 124 22.72 -19.66 -23.97
CA ASP A 124 21.34 -19.18 -24.10
C ASP A 124 20.64 -18.95 -22.74
N LYS A 125 21.14 -19.59 -21.68
CA LYS A 125 20.60 -19.50 -20.31
C LYS A 125 21.44 -18.61 -19.39
N LYS A 126 22.58 -18.12 -19.87
CA LYS A 126 23.44 -17.19 -19.14
C LYS A 126 22.71 -15.90 -18.80
N GLY A 127 22.69 -15.52 -17.52
CA GLY A 127 22.00 -14.33 -17.03
C GLY A 127 20.47 -14.45 -16.96
N LYS A 128 19.89 -15.60 -17.31
CA LYS A 128 18.45 -15.85 -17.21
C LYS A 128 18.08 -16.47 -15.87
N VAL A 129 16.85 -16.20 -15.44
CA VAL A 129 16.26 -16.89 -14.29
C VAL A 129 15.99 -18.35 -14.68
N ILE A 130 16.63 -19.26 -13.97
CA ILE A 130 16.49 -20.71 -14.13
C ILE A 130 15.34 -21.23 -13.27
N ASP A 131 15.28 -20.76 -12.02
CA ASP A 131 14.27 -21.19 -11.07
C ASP A 131 13.91 -20.05 -10.11
N CYS A 132 12.67 -20.08 -9.62
CA CYS A 132 12.13 -19.13 -8.67
C CYS A 132 11.82 -19.83 -7.35
N VAL A 133 12.80 -19.78 -6.46
CA VAL A 133 12.74 -20.40 -5.14
C VAL A 133 11.72 -19.70 -4.23
N GLN A 134 11.59 -18.38 -4.36
CA GLN A 134 10.55 -17.61 -3.67
C GLN A 134 9.93 -16.61 -4.63
N THR A 135 8.61 -16.72 -4.82
CA THR A 135 7.85 -15.82 -5.67
C THR A 135 7.97 -14.36 -5.20
N GLY A 136 8.20 -13.42 -6.11
CA GLY A 136 8.15 -11.98 -5.82
C GLY A 136 6.77 -11.39 -6.05
N TYR A 137 6.51 -10.22 -5.46
CA TYR A 137 5.26 -9.48 -5.61
C TYR A 137 5.49 -7.97 -5.74
N THR A 138 4.66 -7.34 -6.57
CA THR A 138 4.48 -5.88 -6.65
C THR A 138 3.14 -5.48 -6.04
N LEU A 139 3.02 -4.23 -5.60
CA LEU A 139 1.79 -3.57 -5.22
C LEU A 139 1.68 -2.26 -5.98
N ASN A 140 0.73 -2.14 -6.92
CA ASN A 140 0.57 -0.95 -7.78
C ASN A 140 1.91 -0.50 -8.36
N ASP A 141 2.66 -1.44 -8.94
CA ASP A 141 3.98 -1.25 -9.58
C ASP A 141 5.19 -1.11 -8.63
N LYS A 142 4.97 -0.92 -7.32
CA LYS A 142 6.07 -0.96 -6.35
C LYS A 142 6.41 -2.39 -5.97
N VAL A 143 7.67 -2.79 -6.10
CA VAL A 143 8.14 -4.09 -5.57
C VAL A 143 8.03 -4.08 -4.04
N ILE A 144 7.22 -4.99 -3.50
CA ILE A 144 7.06 -5.21 -2.06
C ILE A 144 7.79 -6.46 -1.58
N ARG A 145 8.15 -7.35 -2.52
CA ARG A 145 8.99 -8.51 -2.29
C ARG A 145 9.68 -8.90 -3.59
N HIS A 146 11.01 -8.85 -3.63
CA HIS A 146 11.78 -9.35 -4.77
C HIS A 146 11.59 -10.86 -4.90
N ALA A 147 11.62 -11.37 -6.13
CA ALA A 147 11.61 -12.82 -6.33
C ALA A 147 13.02 -13.37 -6.07
N LYS A 148 13.13 -14.38 -5.20
CA LYS A 148 14.41 -15.06 -5.00
C LYS A 148 14.61 -16.09 -6.09
N VAL A 149 15.68 -15.94 -6.85
CA VAL A 149 15.90 -16.70 -8.09
C VAL A 149 17.29 -17.33 -8.14
N ALA A 150 17.36 -18.46 -8.84
CA ALA A 150 18.62 -19.03 -9.31
C ALA A 150 18.87 -18.56 -10.74
N VAL A 151 20.08 -18.11 -11.05
CA VAL A 151 20.44 -17.49 -12.34
C VAL A 151 21.47 -18.34 -13.06
N GLY A 152 21.36 -18.48 -14.38
CA GLY A 152 22.33 -19.20 -15.18
C GLY A 152 23.67 -18.46 -15.25
N GLN A 153 24.78 -19.17 -15.04
CA GLN A 153 26.13 -18.61 -15.10
C GLN A 153 26.69 -18.58 -16.53
#